data_AF-A0A9P6HH34-F1
#
_entry.id   AF-A0A9P6HH34-F1
#
_cell.length_a   1.000
_cell.length_b   1.000
_cell.length_c   1.000
_cell.angle_alpha   90.00
_cell.angle_beta   90.00
_cell.angle_gamma   90.00
#
_symmetry.space_group_name_H-M   'P 1'
#
loop_
_entity.id
_entity.type
_entity.pdbx_description
1 polymer ?
#
loop_
_entity_poly.entity_id
_entity_poly.type
_entity_poly.pdbx_seq_one_letter_code
_entity_poly.pdbx_strand_id
1 'polypeptide(L)'
;MSSGYRSTPQGEHSPIDSHELGFDDTLLMTPTLHPPSRPRLVLLSCLSSTFFLLLLLLPVVIPDDHTQFDFPRFGLNDLLRILDPFINYPLLYLLFNSARPAPSRTLTILFALSSVLYIFGSTAHTMSALLKHSIEQIKASQGASMIPAVEEAYVYTRNVWEHIVGHYMYAAGVFFASVLIVIVHFRASYPPVSIFRGWMLVYAGTLSGILYALVSTQLPYAPLIGVAVFGSVAATIVFFLWKEGDLGISRCATRPIPQIYAWSATLALILTIVWTAIKGIKGRNLD
;
A
#
# COMPACT_ATOMS: atom_id res chain seq x y z
N MET A 1 39.15 9.06 -77.00
CA MET A 1 40.33 9.94 -77.13
C MET A 1 40.34 10.90 -75.96
N SER A 2 41.49 11.00 -75.28
CA SER A 2 41.98 12.03 -74.33
C SER A 2 41.05 12.47 -73.17
N SER A 3 41.39 12.17 -71.90
CA SER A 3 42.41 12.85 -71.06
C SER A 3 41.99 14.29 -70.70
N GLY A 4 41.99 14.75 -69.44
CA GLY A 4 42.63 14.21 -68.26
C GLY A 4 42.34 15.05 -67.00
N TYR A 5 42.95 14.56 -65.92
CA TYR A 5 42.94 15.03 -64.53
C TYR A 5 43.14 16.53 -64.29
N ARG A 6 42.48 17.05 -63.23
CA ARG A 6 43.16 17.86 -62.21
C ARG A 6 42.51 17.71 -60.83
N SER A 7 43.39 17.54 -59.86
CA SER A 7 43.16 17.20 -58.46
C SER A 7 43.20 18.43 -57.52
N THR A 8 42.45 18.28 -56.41
CA THR A 8 42.72 18.71 -55.01
C THR A 8 42.61 20.20 -54.60
N PRO A 9 42.40 20.55 -53.30
CA PRO A 9 42.30 19.71 -52.09
C PRO A 9 41.13 20.00 -51.12
N GLN A 10 40.92 19.01 -50.24
CA GLN A 10 40.45 19.00 -48.84
C GLN A 10 39.94 20.32 -48.22
N GLY A 11 38.68 20.27 -47.76
CA GLY A 11 38.20 20.97 -46.58
C GLY A 11 37.60 19.94 -45.63
N GLU A 12 38.34 19.61 -44.58
CA GLU A 12 37.89 18.79 -43.45
C GLU A 12 36.74 19.50 -42.72
N HIS A 13 35.55 18.91 -42.75
CA HIS A 13 34.63 19.03 -41.62
C HIS A 13 34.16 17.64 -41.24
N SER A 14 34.75 17.18 -40.14
CA SER A 14 34.34 16.03 -39.36
C SER A 14 32.81 16.04 -39.17
N PRO A 15 32.13 14.89 -39.33
CA PRO A 15 30.76 14.77 -38.89
C PRO A 15 30.81 14.88 -37.37
N ILE A 16 30.30 15.99 -36.83
CA ILE A 16 29.78 15.95 -35.47
C ILE A 16 28.61 14.99 -35.57
N ASP A 17 28.87 13.74 -35.19
CA ASP A 17 27.85 12.82 -34.71
C ASP A 17 27.17 13.52 -33.55
N SER A 18 26.16 14.34 -33.87
CA SER A 18 25.04 14.51 -32.98
C SER A 18 24.44 13.12 -32.87
N HIS A 19 24.90 12.38 -31.85
CA HIS A 19 24.00 11.53 -31.09
C HIS A 19 22.83 12.42 -30.67
N GLU A 20 21.89 12.61 -31.61
CA GLU A 20 20.49 12.78 -31.28
C GLU A 20 20.21 11.62 -30.34
N LEU A 21 20.22 11.95 -29.04
CA LEU A 21 19.41 11.25 -28.08
C LEU A 21 17.99 11.33 -28.63
N GLY A 22 17.69 10.38 -29.52
CA GLY A 22 16.36 10.04 -29.95
C GLY A 22 15.63 9.62 -28.69
N PHE A 23 15.11 10.60 -27.97
CA PHE A 23 13.83 10.44 -27.32
C PHE A 23 12.86 10.18 -28.46
N ASP A 24 12.74 8.90 -28.78
CA ASP A 24 11.75 8.36 -29.68
C ASP A 24 10.39 8.82 -29.16
N ASP A 25 9.90 9.94 -29.69
CA ASP A 25 8.52 10.42 -29.59
C ASP A 25 7.54 9.45 -30.30
N THR A 26 8.02 8.28 -30.74
CA THR A 26 7.26 7.16 -31.30
C THR A 26 6.52 6.32 -30.24
N LEU A 27 6.54 6.70 -28.96
CA LEU A 27 5.61 6.16 -27.94
C LEU A 27 4.19 6.75 -28.00
N LEU A 28 3.85 7.46 -29.08
CA LEU A 28 2.48 7.80 -29.42
C LEU A 28 1.83 6.69 -30.26
N MET A 29 0.94 5.96 -29.58
CA MET A 29 -0.20 5.24 -30.14
C MET A 29 0.08 4.02 -31.03
N THR A 30 0.24 2.87 -30.39
CA THR A 30 -0.45 1.65 -30.86
C THR A 30 -1.66 1.37 -29.95
N PRO A 31 -2.89 1.68 -30.41
CA PRO A 31 -4.11 1.28 -29.72
C PRO A 31 -4.43 -0.17 -30.08
N THR A 32 -4.65 -0.99 -29.05
CA THR A 32 -5.46 -2.24 -28.97
C THR A 32 -4.84 -3.35 -28.10
N LEU A 33 -4.11 -3.00 -27.05
CA LEU A 33 -4.12 -3.87 -25.86
C LEU A 33 -5.38 -3.52 -25.07
N HIS A 34 -6.43 -4.32 -25.25
CA HIS A 34 -7.63 -4.22 -24.42
C HIS A 34 -7.17 -4.15 -22.95
N PRO A 35 -7.48 -3.06 -22.22
CA PRO A 35 -7.22 -3.03 -20.79
C PRO A 35 -7.91 -4.25 -20.18
N PRO A 36 -7.35 -4.90 -19.13
CA PRO A 36 -8.04 -6.02 -18.52
C PRO A 36 -9.47 -5.62 -18.22
N SER A 37 -10.36 -6.59 -18.35
CA SER A 37 -11.78 -6.32 -18.16
C SER A 37 -11.95 -5.64 -16.81
N ARG A 38 -12.46 -4.40 -16.84
CA ARG A 38 -12.71 -3.59 -15.65
C ARG A 38 -13.36 -4.35 -14.47
N PRO A 39 -14.28 -5.32 -14.69
CA PRO A 39 -14.80 -6.16 -13.61
C PRO A 39 -13.73 -6.87 -12.80
N ARG A 40 -12.63 -7.32 -13.44
CA ARG A 40 -11.49 -7.95 -12.77
C ARG A 40 -10.79 -6.98 -11.82
N LEU A 41 -10.61 -5.72 -12.20
CA LEU A 41 -9.98 -4.70 -11.34
C LEU A 41 -10.81 -4.43 -10.09
N VAL A 42 -12.12 -4.24 -10.28
CA VAL A 42 -13.06 -4.01 -9.17
C VAL A 42 -13.11 -5.21 -8.25
N LEU A 43 -13.20 -6.43 -8.81
CA LEU A 43 -13.20 -7.66 -8.04
C LEU A 43 -11.89 -7.87 -7.26
N LEU A 44 -10.73 -7.70 -7.90
CA LEU A 44 -9.42 -7.82 -7.23
C LEU A 44 -9.29 -6.81 -6.08
N SER A 45 -9.77 -5.59 -6.28
CA SER A 45 -9.79 -4.57 -5.23
C SER A 45 -10.71 -4.98 -4.07
N CYS A 46 -11.93 -5.44 -4.38
CA CYS A 46 -12.85 -5.94 -3.35
C CYS A 46 -12.26 -7.12 -2.56
N LEU A 47 -11.68 -8.11 -3.26
CA LEU A 47 -11.06 -9.27 -2.65
C LEU A 47 -9.90 -8.86 -1.76
N SER A 48 -8.98 -8.02 -2.26
CA SER A 48 -7.84 -7.54 -1.48
C SER A 48 -8.29 -6.80 -0.21
N SER A 49 -9.21 -5.84 -0.32
CA SER A 49 -9.71 -5.11 0.85
C SER A 49 -10.47 -6.00 1.84
N THR A 50 -11.22 -6.98 1.32
CA THR A 50 -11.97 -7.94 2.16
C THR A 50 -11.03 -8.87 2.91
N PHE A 51 -10.06 -9.48 2.22
CA PHE A 51 -9.10 -10.37 2.87
C PHE A 51 -8.26 -9.62 3.90
N PHE A 52 -7.78 -8.42 3.59
CA PHE A 52 -7.05 -7.61 4.54
C PHE A 52 -7.88 -7.29 5.79
N LEU A 53 -9.12 -6.85 5.61
CA LEU A 53 -9.98 -6.56 6.75
C LEU A 53 -10.32 -7.82 7.56
N LEU A 54 -10.57 -8.96 6.89
CA LEU A 54 -10.84 -10.22 7.58
C LEU A 54 -9.65 -10.66 8.42
N LEU A 55 -8.44 -10.64 7.85
CA LEU A 55 -7.22 -11.02 8.59
C LEU A 55 -6.93 -10.08 9.77
N LEU A 56 -7.34 -8.80 9.67
CA LEU A 56 -7.23 -7.85 10.78
C LEU A 56 -8.30 -8.05 11.86
N LEU A 57 -9.56 -8.32 11.48
CA LEU A 57 -10.68 -8.37 12.41
C LEU A 57 -10.89 -9.74 13.05
N LEU A 58 -10.57 -10.84 12.36
CA LEU A 58 -10.77 -12.18 12.89
C LEU A 58 -10.09 -12.39 14.26
N PRO A 59 -8.84 -11.93 14.48
CA PRO A 59 -8.19 -12.02 15.79
C PRO A 59 -8.84 -11.15 16.87
N VAL A 60 -9.56 -10.09 16.50
CA VAL A 60 -10.26 -9.21 17.44
C VAL A 60 -11.59 -9.81 17.87
N VAL A 61 -12.26 -10.54 16.96
CA VAL A 61 -13.59 -11.12 17.19
C VAL A 61 -13.50 -12.49 17.84
N ILE A 62 -12.44 -13.26 17.58
CA ILE A 62 -12.21 -14.57 18.19
C ILE A 62 -11.24 -14.38 19.38
N PRO A 63 -11.72 -14.51 20.62
CA PRO A 63 -10.90 -14.22 21.79
C PRO A 63 -9.73 -15.20 21.97
N ASP A 64 -8.66 -14.70 22.57
CA ASP A 64 -7.36 -15.39 22.70
C ASP A 64 -7.45 -16.66 23.56
N ASP A 65 -8.42 -16.75 24.46
CA ASP A 65 -8.66 -17.90 25.36
C ASP A 65 -9.05 -19.19 24.62
N HIS A 66 -9.53 -19.08 23.38
CA HIS A 66 -9.89 -20.23 22.55
C HIS A 66 -8.89 -20.53 21.43
N THR A 67 -7.82 -19.74 21.30
CA THR A 67 -6.93 -19.79 20.12
C THR A 67 -5.44 -19.76 20.42
N GLN A 68 -5.06 -19.88 21.70
CA GLN A 68 -3.67 -20.05 22.09
C GLN A 68 -3.22 -21.51 21.94
N PHE A 69 -2.12 -21.70 21.22
CA PHE A 69 -1.43 -22.98 21.13
C PHE A 69 -0.32 -23.05 22.18
N ASP A 70 -0.24 -24.16 22.92
CA ASP A 70 0.80 -24.34 23.93
C ASP A 70 2.15 -24.69 23.30
N PHE A 71 3.04 -23.70 23.36
CA PHE A 71 4.49 -23.70 23.14
C PHE A 71 5.03 -23.78 21.69
N PRO A 72 5.64 -22.68 21.17
CA PRO A 72 5.61 -21.33 21.74
C PRO A 72 4.16 -20.83 21.83
N ARG A 73 3.82 -20.02 22.85
CA ARG A 73 2.46 -19.43 22.94
C ARG A 73 2.21 -18.62 21.67
N PHE A 74 1.36 -19.17 20.82
CA PHE A 74 1.07 -18.67 19.49
C PHE A 74 -0.42 -18.40 19.43
N GLY A 75 -0.82 -17.16 19.14
CA GLY A 75 -2.23 -16.82 18.96
C GLY A 75 -2.68 -16.99 17.51
N LEU A 76 -3.99 -17.11 17.29
CA LEU A 76 -4.56 -17.02 15.94
C LEU A 76 -4.20 -15.68 15.26
N ASN A 77 -4.05 -14.61 16.03
CA ASN A 77 -3.55 -13.31 15.55
C ASN A 77 -2.18 -13.43 14.86
N ASP A 78 -1.24 -14.15 15.48
CA ASP A 78 0.10 -14.33 14.94
C ASP A 78 0.06 -15.19 13.67
N LEU A 79 -0.79 -16.23 13.63
CA LEU A 79 -0.97 -17.07 12.43
C LEU A 79 -1.41 -16.25 11.24
N LEU A 80 -2.46 -15.46 11.45
CA LEU A 80 -3.11 -14.72 10.38
C LEU A 80 -2.20 -13.60 9.85
N ARG A 81 -1.36 -13.02 10.71
CA ARG A 81 -0.32 -12.06 10.30
C ARG A 81 0.81 -12.71 9.49
N ILE A 82 1.18 -13.95 9.78
CA ILE A 82 2.12 -14.70 8.93
C ILE A 82 1.51 -14.96 7.55
N LEU A 83 0.22 -15.33 7.49
CA LEU A 83 -0.46 -15.64 6.24
C LEU A 83 -0.76 -14.41 5.40
N ASP A 84 -0.89 -13.24 6.03
CA ASP A 84 -1.29 -11.99 5.40
C ASP A 84 -0.43 -11.61 4.18
N PRO A 85 0.92 -11.61 4.23
CA PRO A 85 1.74 -11.38 3.05
C PRO A 85 1.58 -12.41 1.92
N PHE A 86 1.23 -13.65 2.23
CA PHE A 86 1.02 -14.70 1.22
C PHE A 86 -0.34 -14.61 0.53
N ILE A 87 -1.29 -13.86 1.09
CA ILE A 87 -2.62 -13.66 0.51
C ILE A 87 -2.74 -12.27 -0.11
N ASN A 88 -2.51 -11.22 0.68
CA ASN A 88 -2.76 -9.86 0.23
C ASN A 88 -1.75 -9.37 -0.80
N TYR A 89 -0.48 -9.72 -0.63
CA TYR A 89 0.55 -9.21 -1.53
C TYR A 89 0.44 -9.77 -2.97
N PRO A 90 0.14 -11.07 -3.18
CA PRO A 90 -0.20 -11.58 -4.51
C PRO A 90 -1.41 -10.87 -5.14
N LEU A 91 -2.45 -10.54 -4.36
CA LEU A 91 -3.61 -9.79 -4.88
C LEU A 91 -3.21 -8.37 -5.33
N LEU A 92 -2.37 -7.68 -4.55
CA LEU A 92 -1.81 -6.37 -4.93
C LEU A 92 -0.91 -6.48 -6.17
N TYR A 93 -0.09 -7.53 -6.28
CA TYR A 93 0.76 -7.78 -7.45
C TYR A 93 -0.08 -8.04 -8.72
N LEU A 94 -1.17 -8.80 -8.60
CA LEU A 94 -2.10 -9.01 -9.71
C LEU A 94 -2.78 -7.70 -10.12
N LEU A 95 -3.14 -6.85 -9.15
CA LEU A 95 -3.70 -5.53 -9.41
C LEU A 95 -2.67 -4.62 -10.11
N PHE A 96 -1.43 -4.60 -9.66
CA PHE A 96 -0.34 -3.84 -10.26
C PHE A 96 -0.06 -4.27 -11.71
N ASN A 97 0.10 -5.57 -11.97
CA ASN A 97 0.41 -6.09 -13.31
C ASN A 97 -0.77 -6.09 -14.27
N SER A 98 -1.98 -5.81 -13.78
CA SER A 98 -3.14 -5.61 -14.64
C SER A 98 -3.13 -4.25 -15.34
N ALA A 99 -2.20 -3.34 -15.02
CA ALA A 99 -2.09 -2.07 -15.75
C ALA A 99 -1.81 -2.28 -17.24
N ARG A 100 -2.42 -1.42 -18.07
CA ARG A 100 -2.16 -1.33 -19.52
C ARG A 100 -1.90 0.14 -19.89
N PRO A 101 -0.73 0.47 -20.49
CA PRO A 101 0.39 -0.42 -20.80
C PRO A 101 0.99 -1.09 -19.55
N ALA A 102 1.75 -2.17 -19.75
CA ALA A 102 2.36 -2.89 -18.64
C ALA A 102 3.29 -1.97 -17.84
N PRO A 103 3.42 -2.15 -16.51
CA PRO A 103 4.32 -1.34 -15.69
C PRO A 103 5.77 -1.38 -16.21
N SER A 104 6.44 -0.23 -16.18
CA SER A 104 7.86 -0.16 -16.55
C SER A 104 8.72 -0.97 -15.57
N ARG A 105 9.92 -1.39 -16.01
CA ARG A 105 10.88 -2.11 -15.17
C ARG A 105 11.16 -1.38 -13.85
N THR A 106 11.30 -0.06 -13.90
CA THR A 106 11.52 0.78 -12.71
C THR A 106 10.35 0.68 -11.73
N LEU A 107 9.11 0.82 -12.20
CA LEU A 107 7.93 0.71 -11.33
C LEU A 107 7.78 -0.70 -10.75
N THR A 108 8.12 -1.74 -11.52
CA THR A 108 8.13 -3.13 -11.04
C THR A 108 9.18 -3.35 -9.94
N ILE A 109 10.39 -2.78 -10.08
CA ILE A 109 11.42 -2.85 -9.02
C ILE A 109 10.95 -2.12 -7.77
N LEU A 110 10.37 -0.92 -7.90
CA LEU A 110 9.82 -0.19 -6.76
C LEU A 110 8.68 -0.95 -6.08
N PHE A 111 7.84 -1.63 -6.86
CA PHE A 111 6.78 -2.48 -6.32
C PHE A 111 7.36 -3.67 -5.56
N ALA A 112 8.39 -4.33 -6.10
CA ALA A 112 9.10 -5.42 -5.44
C ALA A 112 9.77 -4.97 -4.13
N LEU A 113 10.39 -3.79 -4.10
CA LEU A 113 10.97 -3.22 -2.88
C LEU A 113 9.91 -2.91 -1.83
N SER A 114 8.74 -2.45 -2.25
CA SER A 114 7.57 -2.26 -1.37
C SER A 114 7.13 -3.60 -0.77
N SER A 115 7.22 -4.70 -1.53
CA SER A 115 6.88 -6.06 -1.07
C SER A 115 7.84 -6.54 -0.02
N VAL A 116 9.13 -6.34 -0.28
CA VAL A 116 10.19 -6.69 0.65
C VAL A 116 9.96 -5.93 1.96
N LEU A 117 9.75 -4.61 1.90
CA LEU A 117 9.48 -3.80 3.08
C LEU A 117 8.26 -4.30 3.88
N TYR A 118 7.17 -4.65 3.18
CA TYR A 118 5.97 -5.22 3.79
C TYR A 118 6.22 -6.56 4.49
N ILE A 119 6.85 -7.51 3.79
CA ILE A 119 7.14 -8.85 4.31
C ILE A 119 8.11 -8.77 5.49
N PHE A 120 9.15 -7.94 5.41
CA PHE A 120 10.07 -7.71 6.51
C PHE A 120 9.36 -7.09 7.71
N GLY A 121 8.48 -6.11 7.50
CA GLY A 121 7.67 -5.51 8.57
C GLY A 121 6.75 -6.53 9.25
N SER A 122 6.00 -7.32 8.49
CA SER A 122 5.14 -8.39 9.03
C SER A 122 5.95 -9.45 9.78
N THR A 123 7.10 -9.85 9.23
CA THR A 123 7.98 -10.84 9.87
C THR A 123 8.57 -10.30 11.16
N ALA A 124 9.10 -9.06 11.17
CA ALA A 124 9.64 -8.41 12.35
C ALA A 124 8.58 -8.26 13.44
N HIS A 125 7.37 -7.83 13.05
CA HIS A 125 6.23 -7.77 13.97
C HIS A 125 5.96 -9.13 14.61
N THR A 126 5.76 -10.17 13.77
CA THR A 126 5.39 -11.51 14.25
C THR A 126 6.47 -12.10 15.13
N MET A 127 7.74 -12.06 14.72
CA MET A 127 8.86 -12.59 15.51
C MET A 127 8.98 -11.88 16.86
N SER A 128 8.73 -10.56 16.89
CA SER A 128 8.73 -9.78 18.13
C SER A 128 7.57 -10.17 19.04
N ALA A 129 6.37 -10.39 18.48
CA ALA A 129 5.23 -10.88 19.24
C ALA A 129 5.50 -12.25 19.87
N LEU A 130 6.10 -13.18 19.11
CA LEU A 130 6.47 -14.51 19.63
C LEU A 130 7.53 -14.44 20.72
N LEU A 131 8.55 -13.61 20.54
CA LEU A 131 9.57 -13.39 21.57
C LEU A 131 8.97 -12.76 22.83
N LYS A 132 8.09 -11.76 22.68
CA LYS A 132 7.35 -11.13 23.77
C LYS A 132 6.54 -12.17 24.56
N HIS A 133 5.77 -13.03 23.88
CA HIS A 133 4.98 -14.07 24.54
C HIS A 133 5.86 -15.12 25.26
N SER A 134 7.01 -15.44 24.69
CA SER A 134 7.99 -16.32 25.34
C SER A 134 8.53 -15.69 26.64
N ILE A 135 8.82 -14.37 26.63
CA ILE A 135 9.23 -13.63 27.82
C ILE A 135 8.09 -13.59 28.87
N GLU A 136 6.83 -13.42 28.44
CA GLU A 136 5.66 -13.47 29.34
C GLU A 136 5.51 -14.83 30.03
N GLN A 137 5.84 -15.94 29.35
CA GLN A 137 5.85 -17.27 29.97
C GLN A 137 6.95 -17.42 31.02
N ILE A 138 8.15 -16.86 30.76
CA ILE A 138 9.24 -16.85 31.75
C ILE A 138 8.81 -16.04 32.99
N LYS A 139 8.15 -14.89 32.81
CA LYS A 139 7.57 -14.09 33.90
C LYS A 139 6.59 -14.89 34.75
N ALA A 140 5.67 -15.59 34.10
CA ALA A 140 4.65 -16.35 34.79
C ALA A 140 5.23 -17.53 35.58
N SER A 141 6.32 -18.14 35.11
CA SER A 141 6.93 -19.31 35.74
C SER A 141 7.94 -18.99 36.86
N GLN A 142 8.65 -17.86 36.80
CA GLN A 142 9.68 -17.51 37.79
C GLN A 142 9.20 -16.60 38.93
N GLY A 143 7.94 -16.15 38.90
CA GLY A 143 7.38 -15.23 39.90
C GLY A 143 7.79 -13.76 39.68
N ALA A 144 7.12 -12.84 40.37
CA ALA A 144 7.21 -11.39 40.13
C ALA A 144 8.57 -10.74 40.44
N SER A 145 9.53 -11.48 41.00
CA SER A 145 10.91 -11.02 41.25
C SER A 145 11.75 -11.18 39.99
N MET A 146 11.45 -10.35 39.00
CA MET A 146 12.10 -10.41 37.70
C MET A 146 13.51 -9.79 37.77
N ILE A 147 14.46 -10.39 37.06
CA ILE A 147 15.76 -9.76 36.78
C ILE A 147 15.45 -8.55 35.88
N PRO A 148 15.86 -7.31 36.24
CA PRO A 148 15.56 -6.09 35.46
C PRO A 148 15.83 -6.22 33.95
N ALA A 149 16.84 -7.00 33.57
CA ALA A 149 17.19 -7.29 32.18
C ALA A 149 16.07 -7.97 31.36
N VAL A 150 15.26 -8.85 31.97
CA VAL A 150 14.18 -9.54 31.27
C VAL A 150 12.98 -8.60 31.04
N GLU A 151 12.73 -7.65 31.94
CA GLU A 151 11.70 -6.63 31.78
C GLU A 151 12.11 -5.62 30.71
N GLU A 152 13.38 -5.21 30.71
CA GLU A 152 13.93 -4.37 29.67
C GLU A 152 13.82 -5.05 28.29
N ALA A 153 14.16 -6.34 28.20
CA ALA A 153 14.00 -7.12 26.97
C ALA A 153 12.53 -7.20 26.52
N TYR A 154 11.58 -7.37 27.45
CA TYR A 154 10.13 -7.35 27.15
C TYR A 154 9.70 -6.00 26.55
N VAL A 155 10.03 -4.92 27.25
CA VAL A 155 9.66 -3.55 26.85
C VAL A 155 10.28 -3.19 25.51
N TYR A 156 11.56 -3.52 25.30
CA TYR A 156 12.26 -3.25 24.05
C TYR A 156 11.65 -4.04 22.88
N THR A 157 11.39 -5.33 23.07
CA THR A 157 10.78 -6.19 22.03
C THR A 157 9.39 -5.66 21.64
N ARG A 158 8.54 -5.35 22.62
CA ARG A 158 7.18 -4.87 22.39
C ARG A 158 7.16 -3.46 21.78
N ASN A 159 7.85 -2.51 22.38
CA ASN A 159 7.71 -1.12 21.98
C ASN A 159 8.52 -0.80 20.72
N VAL A 160 9.75 -1.29 20.64
CA VAL A 160 10.64 -0.95 19.52
C VAL A 160 10.40 -1.88 18.36
N TRP A 161 10.54 -3.19 18.54
CA TRP A 161 10.49 -4.11 17.41
C TRP A 161 9.07 -4.41 16.92
N GLU A 162 8.13 -4.69 17.82
CA GLU A 162 6.74 -4.97 17.44
C GLU A 162 6.01 -3.68 17.01
N HIS A 163 5.94 -2.66 17.88
CA HIS A 163 5.11 -1.48 17.64
C HIS A 163 5.74 -0.38 16.77
N ILE A 164 7.06 -0.17 16.82
CA ILE A 164 7.71 0.85 15.99
C ILE A 164 8.20 0.21 14.69
N VAL A 165 9.20 -0.67 14.72
CA VAL A 165 9.85 -1.20 13.51
C VAL A 165 8.86 -2.01 12.68
N GLY A 166 8.23 -3.03 13.27
CA GLY A 166 7.34 -3.96 12.58
C GLY A 166 6.16 -3.25 11.91
N HIS A 167 5.38 -2.51 12.70
CA HIS A 167 4.20 -1.81 12.16
C HIS A 167 4.54 -0.70 11.16
N TYR A 168 5.58 0.11 11.36
CA TYR A 168 5.89 1.19 10.41
C TYR A 168 6.45 0.63 9.09
N MET A 169 7.31 -0.39 9.13
CA MET A 169 7.77 -1.05 7.90
C MET A 169 6.60 -1.71 7.16
N TYR A 170 5.74 -2.42 7.89
CA TYR A 170 4.54 -3.04 7.35
C TYR A 170 3.61 -2.00 6.68
N ALA A 171 3.25 -0.93 7.39
CA ALA A 171 2.41 0.13 6.86
C ALA A 171 3.05 0.86 5.66
N ALA A 172 4.34 1.14 5.72
CA ALA A 172 5.08 1.78 4.62
C ALA A 172 5.09 0.90 3.36
N GLY A 173 5.28 -0.42 3.51
CA GLY A 173 5.24 -1.36 2.39
C GLY A 173 3.90 -1.35 1.65
N VAL A 174 2.77 -1.44 2.37
CA VAL A 174 1.43 -1.33 1.76
C VAL A 174 1.21 0.03 1.12
N PHE A 175 1.65 1.10 1.79
CA PHE A 175 1.49 2.46 1.30
C PHE A 175 2.20 2.65 -0.05
N PHE A 176 3.47 2.27 -0.16
CA PHE A 176 4.21 2.40 -1.42
C PHE A 176 3.62 1.50 -2.52
N ALA A 177 3.25 0.26 -2.20
CA ALA A 177 2.59 -0.63 -3.15
C ALA A 177 1.27 -0.02 -3.68
N SER A 178 0.48 0.57 -2.79
CA SER A 178 -0.78 1.26 -3.09
C SER A 178 -0.58 2.47 -4.00
N VAL A 179 0.40 3.32 -3.69
CA VAL A 179 0.76 4.49 -4.52
C VAL A 179 1.20 4.04 -5.91
N LEU A 180 2.03 3.00 -6.02
CA LEU A 180 2.49 2.47 -7.29
C LEU A 180 1.33 1.88 -8.12
N ILE A 181 0.37 1.20 -7.48
CA ILE A 181 -0.87 0.74 -8.11
C ILE A 181 -1.67 1.93 -8.66
N VAL A 182 -1.82 3.01 -7.89
CA VAL A 182 -2.48 4.23 -8.37
C VAL A 182 -1.75 4.83 -9.56
N ILE A 183 -0.42 4.91 -9.53
CA ILE A 183 0.40 5.47 -10.61
C ILE A 183 0.22 4.68 -11.91
N VAL A 184 0.32 3.35 -11.87
CA VAL A 184 0.20 2.54 -13.09
C VAL A 184 -1.22 2.54 -13.67
N HIS A 185 -2.24 2.80 -12.85
CA HIS A 185 -3.64 2.92 -13.28
C HIS A 185 -4.12 4.36 -13.42
N PHE A 186 -3.25 5.37 -13.25
CA PHE A 186 -3.67 6.76 -13.06
C PHE A 186 -4.45 7.31 -14.24
N ARG A 187 -4.02 6.94 -15.46
CA ARG A 187 -4.65 7.36 -16.72
C ARG A 187 -5.58 6.30 -17.33
N ALA A 188 -5.78 5.16 -16.65
CA ALA A 188 -6.63 4.09 -17.15
C ALA A 188 -8.11 4.49 -17.02
N SER A 189 -8.66 4.99 -18.13
CA SER A 189 -10.07 5.38 -18.22
C SER A 189 -10.89 4.34 -18.96
N TYR A 190 -12.13 4.20 -18.55
CA TYR A 190 -13.08 3.25 -19.08
C TYR A 190 -14.49 3.87 -19.16
N PRO A 191 -15.39 3.40 -20.07
CA PRO A 191 -16.76 3.91 -20.17
C PRO A 191 -17.56 3.76 -18.85
N PRO A 192 -18.68 4.44 -18.59
CA PRO A 192 -19.45 4.25 -17.34
C PRO A 192 -19.91 2.80 -17.08
N VAL A 193 -20.18 2.42 -15.81
CA VAL A 193 -20.68 1.08 -15.43
C VAL A 193 -22.17 1.08 -15.08
N SER A 194 -22.74 -0.12 -14.96
CA SER A 194 -23.96 -0.35 -14.21
C SER A 194 -23.81 0.03 -12.73
N ILE A 195 -24.89 0.51 -12.13
CA ILE A 195 -24.98 0.96 -10.73
C ILE A 195 -24.39 -0.06 -9.75
N PHE A 196 -24.65 -1.36 -9.95
CA PHE A 196 -24.13 -2.43 -9.10
C PHE A 196 -22.61 -2.43 -8.97
N ARG A 197 -21.88 -2.23 -10.08
CA ARG A 197 -20.41 -2.18 -10.06
C ARG A 197 -19.89 -0.89 -9.42
N GLY A 198 -20.66 0.20 -9.51
CA GLY A 198 -20.40 1.41 -8.74
C GLY A 198 -20.43 1.14 -7.23
N TRP A 199 -21.44 0.41 -6.75
CA TRP A 199 -21.51 0.00 -5.35
C TRP A 199 -20.34 -0.87 -4.90
N MET A 200 -19.87 -1.79 -5.75
CA MET A 200 -18.68 -2.60 -5.43
C MET A 200 -17.42 -1.74 -5.25
N LEU A 201 -17.26 -0.65 -6.01
CA LEU A 201 -16.14 0.28 -5.83
C LEU A 201 -16.25 1.04 -4.51
N VAL A 202 -17.44 1.55 -4.20
CA VAL A 202 -17.71 2.22 -2.92
C VAL A 202 -17.44 1.26 -1.76
N TYR A 203 -17.86 -0.01 -1.89
CA TYR A 203 -17.56 -1.06 -0.91
C TYR A 203 -16.04 -1.26 -0.73
N ALA A 204 -15.30 -1.53 -1.81
CA ALA A 204 -13.85 -1.74 -1.75
C ALA A 204 -13.12 -0.54 -1.13
N GLY A 205 -13.49 0.67 -1.54
CA GLY A 205 -12.89 1.88 -1.00
C GLY A 205 -13.26 2.13 0.47
N THR A 206 -14.48 1.78 0.87
CA THR A 206 -14.92 1.92 2.27
C THR A 206 -14.14 0.96 3.17
N LEU A 207 -14.02 -0.31 2.77
CA LEU A 207 -13.22 -1.27 3.53
C LEU A 207 -11.75 -0.83 3.65
N SER A 208 -11.16 -0.38 2.54
CA SER A 208 -9.78 0.11 2.53
C SER A 208 -9.61 1.36 3.39
N GLY A 209 -10.54 2.31 3.34
CA GLY A 209 -10.51 3.51 4.18
C GLY A 209 -10.64 3.21 5.67
N ILE A 210 -11.52 2.28 6.05
CA ILE A 210 -11.63 1.80 7.44
C ILE A 210 -10.31 1.15 7.87
N LEU A 211 -9.75 0.28 7.02
CA LEU A 211 -8.48 -0.38 7.30
C LEU A 211 -7.35 0.62 7.55
N TYR A 212 -7.19 1.61 6.66
CA TYR A 212 -6.17 2.64 6.79
C TYR A 212 -6.34 3.48 8.06
N ALA A 213 -7.58 3.80 8.43
CA ALA A 213 -7.88 4.48 9.69
C ALA A 213 -7.52 3.61 10.91
N LEU A 214 -7.88 2.33 10.90
CA LEU A 214 -7.56 1.41 12.00
C LEU A 214 -6.04 1.30 12.19
N VAL A 215 -5.27 1.12 11.11
CA VAL A 215 -3.81 1.06 11.20
C VAL A 215 -3.23 2.38 11.71
N SER A 216 -3.70 3.51 11.19
CA SER A 216 -3.21 4.84 11.59
C SER A 216 -3.50 5.17 13.07
N THR A 217 -4.63 4.70 13.61
CA THR A 217 -5.06 5.00 14.99
C THR A 217 -4.42 4.12 16.05
N GLN A 218 -3.79 3.02 15.66
CA GLN A 218 -3.12 2.07 16.57
C GLN A 218 -1.65 2.40 16.84
N LEU A 219 -1.05 3.33 16.10
CA LEU A 219 0.37 3.67 16.25
C LEU A 219 0.53 4.98 17.02
N PRO A 220 1.57 5.13 17.86
CA PRO A 220 1.73 6.26 18.76
C PRO A 220 1.81 7.62 18.03
N TYR A 221 2.46 7.68 16.87
CA TYR A 221 2.62 8.92 16.09
C TYR A 221 1.89 8.88 14.74
N ALA A 222 1.32 7.75 14.34
CA ALA A 222 0.70 7.64 13.02
C ALA A 222 -0.66 8.31 12.83
N PRO A 223 -1.40 8.79 13.85
CA PRO A 223 -2.57 9.62 13.61
C PRO A 223 -2.18 10.95 12.94
N LEU A 224 -1.16 11.64 13.47
CA LEU A 224 -0.68 12.91 12.91
C LEU A 224 -0.05 12.70 11.51
N ILE A 225 0.82 11.70 11.38
CA ILE A 225 1.41 11.33 10.08
C ILE A 225 0.31 10.91 9.11
N GLY A 226 -0.68 10.15 9.58
CA GLY A 226 -1.82 9.68 8.81
C GLY A 226 -2.67 10.84 8.27
N VAL A 227 -2.93 11.88 9.08
CA VAL A 227 -3.62 13.08 8.59
C VAL A 227 -2.85 13.74 7.44
N ALA A 228 -1.53 13.90 7.57
CA ALA A 228 -0.71 14.49 6.52
C ALA A 228 -0.66 13.60 5.25
N VAL A 229 -0.47 12.29 5.42
CA VAL A 229 -0.37 11.31 4.32
C VAL A 229 -1.71 11.14 3.61
N PHE A 230 -2.79 10.85 4.35
CA PHE A 230 -4.11 10.68 3.74
C PHE A 230 -4.62 12.00 3.16
N GLY A 231 -4.36 13.13 3.82
CA GLY A 231 -4.69 14.46 3.30
C GLY A 231 -4.01 14.76 1.97
N SER A 232 -2.69 14.56 1.88
CA SER A 232 -1.93 14.79 0.65
C SER A 232 -2.32 13.84 -0.49
N VAL A 233 -2.48 12.55 -0.19
CA VAL A 233 -2.92 11.55 -1.18
C VAL A 233 -4.34 11.82 -1.66
N ALA A 234 -5.28 12.03 -0.75
CA ALA A 234 -6.66 12.35 -1.10
C ALA A 234 -6.72 13.63 -1.94
N ALA A 235 -6.06 14.71 -1.50
CA ALA A 235 -6.03 15.97 -2.24
C ALA A 235 -5.47 15.78 -3.67
N THR A 236 -4.37 15.04 -3.82
CA THR A 236 -3.75 14.80 -5.12
C THR A 236 -4.69 14.03 -6.06
N ILE A 237 -5.26 12.92 -5.61
CA ILE A 237 -6.10 12.07 -6.46
C ILE A 237 -7.46 12.74 -6.71
N VAL A 238 -8.07 13.38 -5.71
CA VAL A 238 -9.34 14.11 -5.86
C VAL A 238 -9.18 15.29 -6.82
N PHE A 239 -8.10 16.06 -6.70
CA PHE A 239 -7.82 17.17 -7.64
C PHE A 239 -7.67 16.66 -9.07
N PHE A 240 -6.96 15.55 -9.27
CA PHE A 240 -6.86 14.90 -10.58
C PHE A 240 -8.23 14.47 -11.12
N LEU A 241 -9.02 13.75 -10.31
CA LEU A 241 -10.36 13.30 -10.72
C LEU A 241 -11.31 14.48 -10.98
N TRP A 242 -11.17 15.59 -10.27
CA TRP A 242 -11.92 16.82 -10.52
C TRP A 242 -11.60 17.41 -11.89
N LYS A 243 -10.30 17.56 -12.20
CA LYS A 243 -9.83 18.09 -13.48
C LYS A 243 -10.30 17.24 -14.66
N GLU A 244 -10.36 15.93 -14.49
CA GLU A 244 -10.81 14.97 -15.51
C GLU A 244 -12.35 14.83 -15.58
N GLY A 245 -13.09 15.44 -14.64
CA GLY A 245 -14.56 15.37 -14.60
C GLY A 245 -15.14 14.05 -14.07
N ASP A 246 -14.38 13.29 -13.28
CA ASP A 246 -14.72 11.93 -12.83
C ASP A 246 -15.14 11.80 -11.36
N LEU A 247 -15.37 12.91 -10.64
CA LEU A 247 -15.81 12.89 -9.24
C LEU A 247 -17.30 12.56 -9.05
N GLY A 248 -18.11 12.57 -10.11
CA GLY A 248 -19.55 12.35 -10.02
C GLY A 248 -19.97 10.88 -9.86
N ILE A 249 -21.08 10.63 -9.18
CA ILE A 249 -21.69 9.29 -9.04
C ILE A 249 -22.03 8.69 -10.42
N SER A 250 -22.48 9.52 -11.37
CA SER A 250 -22.74 9.14 -12.76
C SER A 250 -21.48 8.77 -13.55
N ARG A 251 -20.30 9.14 -13.04
CA ARG A 251 -18.97 8.82 -13.58
C ARG A 251 -18.22 7.83 -12.69
N CYS A 252 -18.91 7.20 -11.73
CA CYS A 252 -18.32 6.17 -10.90
C CYS A 252 -17.82 5.01 -11.79
N ALA A 253 -16.64 4.48 -11.48
CA ALA A 253 -15.93 3.43 -12.21
C ALA A 253 -15.31 3.81 -13.56
N THR A 254 -15.30 5.08 -13.96
CA THR A 254 -14.55 5.49 -15.16
C THR A 254 -13.06 5.30 -14.94
N ARG A 255 -12.55 5.61 -13.74
CA ARG A 255 -11.17 5.40 -13.30
C ARG A 255 -11.19 4.65 -11.97
N PRO A 256 -11.51 3.34 -11.98
CA PRO A 256 -11.90 2.61 -10.77
C PRO A 256 -10.83 2.63 -9.69
N ILE A 257 -9.55 2.46 -10.06
CA ILE A 257 -8.45 2.42 -9.08
C ILE A 257 -8.23 3.81 -8.43
N PRO A 258 -7.98 4.90 -9.19
CA PRO A 258 -7.93 6.23 -8.58
C PRO A 258 -9.16 6.57 -7.74
N GLN A 259 -10.38 6.23 -8.19
CA GLN A 259 -11.60 6.50 -7.44
C GLN A 259 -11.68 5.72 -6.12
N ILE A 260 -11.31 4.43 -6.11
CA ILE A 260 -11.21 3.63 -4.87
C ILE A 260 -10.24 4.29 -3.90
N TYR A 261 -9.02 4.62 -4.35
CA TYR A 261 -7.98 5.17 -3.47
C TYR A 261 -8.31 6.59 -2.99
N ALA A 262 -8.93 7.43 -3.82
CA ALA A 262 -9.44 8.73 -3.39
C ALA A 262 -10.50 8.60 -2.30
N TRP A 263 -11.47 7.71 -2.49
CA TRP A 263 -12.51 7.44 -1.49
C TRP A 263 -11.91 6.87 -0.20
N SER A 264 -11.02 5.90 -0.31
CA SER A 264 -10.34 5.27 0.82
C SER A 264 -9.53 6.28 1.63
N ALA A 265 -8.70 7.09 0.96
CA ALA A 265 -7.87 8.10 1.62
C ALA A 265 -8.73 9.19 2.27
N THR A 266 -9.82 9.62 1.62
CA THR A 266 -10.75 10.61 2.18
C THR A 266 -11.45 10.07 3.43
N LEU A 267 -11.96 8.83 3.36
CA LEU A 267 -12.61 8.19 4.50
C LEU A 267 -11.62 7.98 5.65
N ALA A 268 -10.41 7.49 5.35
CA ALA A 268 -9.35 7.29 6.33
C ALA A 268 -8.98 8.61 7.03
N LEU A 269 -8.83 9.69 6.27
CA LEU A 269 -8.58 11.03 6.80
C LEU A 269 -9.67 11.46 7.78
N ILE A 270 -10.95 11.35 7.39
CA ILE A 270 -12.09 11.73 8.24
C ILE A 270 -12.07 10.92 9.54
N LEU A 271 -11.94 9.60 9.45
CA LEU A 271 -11.94 8.72 10.62
C LEU A 271 -10.75 8.99 11.55
N THR A 272 -9.55 9.21 11.00
CA THR A 272 -8.36 9.55 11.79
C THR A 272 -8.50 10.91 12.48
N ILE A 273 -9.06 11.92 11.81
CA ILE A 273 -9.34 13.25 12.43
C ILE A 273 -10.34 13.09 13.58
N VAL A 274 -11.45 12.41 13.34
CA VAL A 274 -12.49 12.18 14.36
C VAL A 274 -11.92 11.43 15.57
N TRP A 275 -11.14 10.37 15.35
CA TRP A 275 -10.47 9.63 16.42
C TRP A 275 -9.54 10.52 17.24
N THR A 276 -8.69 11.29 16.56
CA THR A 276 -7.72 12.19 17.20
C THR A 276 -8.44 13.27 18.02
N ALA A 277 -9.51 13.84 17.49
CA ALA A 277 -10.34 14.81 18.21
C ALA A 277 -10.97 14.21 19.47
N ILE A 278 -11.55 13.00 19.38
CA ILE A 278 -12.15 12.31 20.53
C ILE A 278 -11.09 12.03 21.61
N LYS A 279 -9.90 11.53 21.23
CA LYS A 279 -8.81 11.24 22.17
C LYS A 279 -8.28 12.53 22.82
N GLY A 280 -8.11 13.60 22.05
CA GLY A 280 -7.69 14.90 22.59
C GLY A 280 -8.73 15.55 23.52
N ILE A 281 -10.03 15.32 23.29
CA ILE A 281 -11.09 15.74 24.23
C ILE A 281 -11.02 14.90 25.51
N LYS A 282 -10.91 13.57 25.40
CA LYS A 282 -10.83 12.69 26.58
C LYS A 282 -9.59 12.95 27.44
N GLY A 283 -8.44 13.25 26.83
CA GLY A 283 -7.22 13.61 27.56
C GLY A 283 -7.37 14.90 28.37
N ARG A 284 -8.07 15.91 27.83
CA ARG A 284 -8.32 17.19 28.52
C ARG A 284 -9.36 17.12 29.64
N ASN A 285 -10.18 16.08 29.67
CA ASN A 285 -11.20 15.87 30.70
C ASN A 285 -10.72 14.94 31.82
N LEU A 286 -9.47 14.49 31.78
CA LEU A 286 -8.83 13.65 32.80
C LEU A 286 -7.70 14.40 33.53
N ASP A 287 -7.53 15.69 33.22
CA ASP A 287 -6.75 16.69 33.96
C ASP A 287 -7.71 17.67 34.65
#